data_AF-Q79HS7-F1
#
_entry.id   AF-Q79HS7-F1
#
_cell.length_a   1.000
_cell.length_b   1.000
_cell.length_c   1.000
_cell.angle_alpha   90.00
_cell.angle_beta   90.00
_cell.angle_gamma   90.00
#
_symmetry.space_group_name_H-M   'P 1'
#
loop_
_entity.id
_entity.type
_entity.pdbx_description
1 polymer ?
#
loop_
_entity_poly.entity_id
_entity_poly.type
_entity_poly.pdbx_seq_one_letter_code
_entity_poly.pdbx_strand_id
1 'polypeptide(L)'
;MRNPMNNSTKFALGLTFVGTLIGLLFSYAVYFGLKETSDAKFCALCHEMEPMILSYHQDVHGGAGRTGIQVDCVACHMPHESLLGYIFTKAKNGVVEGSIKFFHGTDHINWVKNRANRDQFVFDSGCLECHREIIDPREGRETQAVRMHEHYKKLLNTPQKIACASCHTDTGHQSLRTILNYYKPEFEIYQDALQEDKERFMKSLRKPAPILP
;
A
#
# COMPACT_ATOMS: atom_id res chain seq x y z
N MET A 1 14.72 45.77 34.70
CA MET A 1 15.02 46.60 33.51
C MET A 1 15.45 45.66 32.39
N ARG A 2 14.77 45.65 31.25
CA ARG A 2 15.09 44.76 30.11
C ARG A 2 16.02 45.55 29.17
N ASN A 3 17.25 45.09 28.99
CA ASN A 3 18.19 45.76 28.07
C ASN A 3 17.63 45.73 26.63
N PRO A 4 17.66 46.85 25.88
CA PRO A 4 17.21 46.85 24.49
C PRO A 4 18.12 45.94 23.67
N MET A 5 17.51 45.02 22.92
CA MET A 5 18.24 44.11 22.03
C MET A 5 19.02 44.91 20.97
N ASN A 6 20.29 44.57 20.77
CA ASN A 6 21.10 45.16 19.71
C ASN A 6 20.65 44.69 18.31
N ASN A 7 21.06 45.43 17.28
CA ASN A 7 20.60 45.18 15.89
C ASN A 7 21.03 43.80 15.37
N SER A 8 22.19 43.29 15.79
CA SER A 8 22.66 41.95 15.42
C SER A 8 21.77 40.85 16.01
N THR A 9 21.32 41.01 17.26
CA THR A 9 20.39 40.07 17.91
C THR A 9 19.02 40.12 17.24
N LYS A 10 18.51 41.31 16.85
CA LYS A 10 17.26 41.45 16.10
C LYS A 10 17.34 40.79 14.71
N PHE A 11 18.45 40.97 14.01
CA PHE A 11 18.69 40.35 12.71
C PHE A 11 18.78 38.83 12.82
N ALA A 12 19.52 38.30 13.80
CA ALA A 12 19.61 36.87 14.06
C ALA A 12 18.25 36.25 14.41
N LEU A 13 17.43 36.91 15.24
CA LEU A 13 16.07 36.47 15.53
C LEU A 13 15.16 36.50 14.30
N GLY A 14 15.28 37.53 13.47
CA GLY A 14 14.56 37.62 12.20
C GLY A 14 14.92 36.47 11.25
N LEU A 15 16.22 36.19 11.11
CA LEU A 15 16.71 35.09 10.26
C LEU A 15 16.25 33.73 10.77
N THR A 16 16.36 33.47 12.07
CA THR A 16 15.88 32.21 12.68
C THR A 16 14.38 32.04 12.52
N PHE A 17 13.60 33.11 12.68
CA PHE A 17 12.15 33.08 12.48
C PHE A 17 11.78 32.74 11.03
N VAL A 18 12.39 33.43 10.06
CA VAL A 18 12.16 33.16 8.63
C VAL A 18 12.60 31.74 8.26
N GLY A 19 13.77 31.29 8.73
CA GLY A 19 14.26 29.93 8.49
C GLY A 19 13.32 28.86 9.08
N THR A 20 12.77 29.11 10.26
CA THR A 20 11.78 28.21 10.89
C THR A 20 10.50 28.14 10.07
N LEU A 21 9.98 29.29 9.60
CA LEU A 21 8.79 29.30 8.75
C LEU A 21 9.00 28.55 7.44
N ILE A 22 10.14 28.75 6.78
CA ILE A 22 10.48 28.02 5.55
C ILE A 22 10.58 26.51 5.84
N GLY A 23 11.26 26.12 6.93
CA GLY A 23 11.40 24.72 7.31
C GLY A 23 10.05 24.04 7.59
N LEU A 24 9.13 24.73 8.26
CA LEU A 24 7.78 24.22 8.53
C LEU A 24 6.97 24.08 7.24
N LEU A 25 6.99 25.08 6.36
CA LEU A 25 6.30 25.02 5.07
C LEU A 25 6.84 23.89 4.20
N PHE A 26 8.16 23.74 4.14
CA PHE A 26 8.79 22.65 3.40
C PHE A 26 8.41 21.28 3.97
N SER A 27 8.48 21.10 5.28
CA SER A 27 8.12 19.85 5.95
C SER A 27 6.65 19.51 5.73
N TYR A 28 5.76 20.50 5.80
CA TYR A 28 4.34 20.33 5.50
C TYR A 28 4.11 19.93 4.04
N ALA A 29 4.77 20.58 3.08
CA ALA A 29 4.65 20.23 1.67
C ALA A 29 5.11 18.80 1.38
N VAL A 30 6.21 18.36 2.01
CA VAL A 30 6.69 16.98 1.90
C VAL A 30 5.68 15.99 2.52
N TYR A 31 5.20 16.26 3.73
CA TYR A 31 4.19 15.43 4.38
C TYR A 31 2.91 15.32 3.56
N PHE A 32 2.42 16.45 3.05
CA PHE A 32 1.24 16.51 2.19
C PHE A 32 1.43 15.66 0.92
N GLY A 33 2.57 15.84 0.23
CA GLY A 33 2.90 15.03 -0.94
C GLY A 33 2.98 13.53 -0.63
N LEU A 34 3.57 13.16 0.50
CA LEU A 34 3.61 11.75 0.94
C LEU A 34 2.20 11.20 1.19
N LYS A 35 1.32 11.98 1.84
CA LYS A 35 -0.04 11.54 2.17
C LYS A 35 -0.93 11.43 0.93
N GLU A 36 -0.93 12.44 0.05
CA GLU A 36 -1.77 12.45 -1.15
C GLU A 36 -1.37 11.38 -2.16
N THR A 37 -0.10 10.96 -2.17
CA THR A 37 0.39 9.94 -3.10
C THR A 37 0.31 8.51 -2.54
N SER A 38 -0.51 8.27 -1.52
CA SER A 38 -0.49 7.03 -0.74
C SER A 38 -1.79 6.22 -0.76
N ASP A 39 -2.90 6.85 -1.13
CA ASP A 39 -4.22 6.25 -1.08
C ASP A 39 -4.66 5.64 -2.42
N ALA A 40 -5.83 4.98 -2.40
CA ALA A 40 -6.40 4.36 -3.59
C ALA A 40 -6.75 5.38 -4.69
N LYS A 41 -7.03 6.66 -4.34
CA LYS A 41 -7.39 7.68 -5.34
C LYS A 41 -6.18 8.05 -6.18
N PHE A 42 -5.01 8.20 -5.57
CA PHE A 42 -3.77 8.43 -6.30
C PHE A 42 -3.38 7.21 -7.15
N CYS A 43 -3.45 6.00 -6.57
CA CYS A 43 -3.16 4.79 -7.32
C CYS A 43 -4.13 4.58 -8.51
N ALA A 44 -5.38 5.08 -8.41
CA ALA A 44 -6.38 5.05 -9.48
C ALA A 44 -6.07 5.95 -10.67
N LEU A 45 -5.09 6.85 -10.57
CA LEU A 45 -4.72 7.73 -11.69
C LEU A 45 -4.15 6.94 -12.88
N CYS A 46 -3.57 5.77 -12.63
CA CYS A 46 -3.11 4.85 -13.66
C CYS A 46 -4.17 3.76 -13.90
N HIS A 47 -4.69 3.66 -15.13
CA HIS A 47 -5.73 2.67 -15.48
C HIS A 47 -5.29 1.21 -15.25
N GLU A 48 -3.99 0.94 -15.27
CA GLU A 48 -3.44 -0.40 -15.05
C GLU A 48 -3.68 -0.91 -13.63
N MET A 49 -3.94 0.00 -12.69
CA MET A 49 -4.23 -0.33 -11.30
C MET A 49 -5.72 -0.64 -11.06
N GLU A 50 -6.60 -0.45 -12.05
CA GLU A 50 -8.05 -0.69 -11.93
C GLU A 50 -8.39 -2.07 -11.31
N PRO A 51 -7.83 -3.22 -11.76
CA PRO A 51 -8.14 -4.51 -11.14
C PRO A 51 -7.71 -4.61 -9.66
N MET A 52 -6.56 -4.02 -9.30
CA MET A 52 -6.08 -4.00 -7.93
C MET A 52 -6.99 -3.14 -7.04
N ILE A 53 -7.44 -1.99 -7.52
CA ILE A 53 -8.30 -1.08 -6.76
C ILE A 53 -9.69 -1.68 -6.54
N LEU A 54 -10.25 -2.31 -7.58
CA LEU A 54 -11.54 -2.97 -7.48
C LEU A 54 -11.53 -4.12 -6.48
N SER A 55 -10.52 -4.99 -6.56
CA SER A 55 -10.35 -6.08 -5.60
C SER A 55 -10.07 -5.60 -4.18
N TYR A 56 -9.36 -4.47 -4.03
CA TYR A 56 -9.08 -3.86 -2.75
C TYR A 56 -10.36 -3.37 -2.06
N HIS A 57 -11.26 -2.67 -2.77
CA HIS A 57 -12.53 -2.23 -2.21
C HIS A 57 -13.48 -3.37 -1.81
N GLN A 58 -13.19 -4.60 -2.24
CA GLN A 58 -13.91 -5.81 -1.81
C GLN A 58 -13.25 -6.51 -0.61
N ASP A 59 -12.03 -6.15 -0.24
CA ASP A 59 -11.31 -6.69 0.90
C ASP A 59 -11.73 -6.02 2.22
N VAL A 60 -11.52 -6.72 3.33
CA VAL A 60 -11.79 -6.20 4.68
C VAL A 60 -10.94 -4.96 5.01
N HIS A 61 -9.76 -4.82 4.41
CA HIS A 61 -8.88 -3.65 4.54
C HIS A 61 -9.21 -2.52 3.57
N GLY A 62 -10.11 -2.75 2.60
CA GLY A 62 -10.61 -1.72 1.69
C GLY A 62 -12.01 -1.20 2.03
N GLY A 63 -12.51 -1.51 3.23
CA GLY A 63 -13.78 -1.01 3.75
C GLY A 63 -14.96 -1.97 3.63
N ALA A 64 -14.84 -3.11 2.94
CA ALA A 64 -15.94 -4.07 2.78
C ALA A 64 -16.20 -4.94 4.04
N GLY A 65 -15.29 -4.89 5.02
CA GLY A 65 -15.42 -5.61 6.28
C GLY A 65 -16.54 -5.06 7.18
N ARG A 66 -16.99 -5.87 8.15
CA ARG A 66 -18.07 -5.49 9.09
C ARG A 66 -17.76 -4.25 9.93
N THR A 67 -16.48 -3.92 10.09
CA THR A 67 -16.00 -2.76 10.86
C THR A 67 -15.82 -1.51 10.01
N GLY A 68 -15.88 -1.62 8.68
CA GLY A 68 -15.63 -0.50 7.77
C GLY A 68 -14.18 0.01 7.75
N ILE A 69 -13.22 -0.75 8.28
CA ILE A 69 -11.81 -0.35 8.28
C ILE A 69 -11.32 -0.25 6.84
N GLN A 70 -10.72 0.90 6.53
CA GLN A 70 -10.09 1.16 5.25
C GLN A 70 -8.69 1.71 5.49
N VAL A 71 -7.66 1.09 4.91
CA VAL A 71 -6.26 1.52 5.04
C VAL A 71 -5.69 1.95 3.70
N ASP A 72 -4.79 2.94 3.68
CA ASP A 72 -4.14 3.39 2.45
C ASP A 72 -3.32 2.26 1.79
N CYS A 73 -3.14 2.31 0.47
CA CYS A 73 -2.41 1.28 -0.29
C CYS A 73 -0.99 1.07 0.26
N VAL A 74 -0.32 2.18 0.60
CA VAL A 74 1.04 2.17 1.18
C VAL A 74 1.12 1.55 2.57
N ALA A 75 0.00 1.36 3.27
CA ALA A 75 0.02 0.71 4.58
C ALA A 75 0.55 -0.72 4.46
N CYS A 76 0.29 -1.41 3.35
CA CYS A 76 0.83 -2.74 3.07
C CYS A 76 1.97 -2.72 2.05
N HIS A 77 1.94 -1.79 1.08
CA HIS A 77 2.88 -1.74 -0.04
C HIS A 77 4.15 -0.93 0.20
N MET A 78 4.42 -0.49 1.44
CA MET A 78 5.65 0.21 1.80
C MET A 78 6.27 -0.36 3.09
N PRO A 79 7.61 -0.26 3.25
CA PRO A 79 8.30 -0.60 4.49
C PRO A 79 8.04 0.45 5.58
N HIS A 80 7.77 0.01 6.81
CA HIS A 80 7.47 0.88 7.96
C HIS A 80 8.55 0.86 9.06
N GLU A 81 9.71 0.23 8.83
CA GLU A 81 10.78 0.09 9.83
C GLU A 81 11.52 1.42 10.08
N SER A 82 11.53 2.33 9.09
CA SER A 82 12.14 3.65 9.23
C SER A 82 11.56 4.67 8.25
N LEU A 83 11.55 5.94 8.66
CA LEU A 83 11.12 7.05 7.79
C LEU A 83 11.98 7.17 6.52
N LEU A 84 13.30 7.02 6.65
CA LEU A 84 14.22 7.10 5.51
C LEU A 84 14.00 5.93 4.53
N GLY A 85 13.81 4.71 5.04
CA GLY A 85 13.48 3.55 4.21
C GLY A 85 12.16 3.71 3.47
N TYR A 86 11.14 4.24 4.15
CA TYR A 86 9.84 4.55 3.56
C TYR A 86 9.99 5.57 2.42
N ILE A 87 10.62 6.72 2.68
CA ILE A 87 10.78 7.79 1.67
C ILE A 87 11.61 7.30 0.48
N PHE A 88 12.72 6.60 0.73
CA PHE A 88 13.57 6.06 -0.34
C PHE A 88 12.80 5.08 -1.21
N THR A 89 12.09 4.13 -0.61
CA THR A 89 11.30 3.14 -1.34
C THR A 89 10.21 3.82 -2.15
N LYS A 90 9.54 4.85 -1.60
CA LYS A 90 8.46 5.54 -2.28
C LYS A 90 8.97 6.30 -3.50
N ALA A 91 10.10 7.01 -3.34
CA ALA A 91 10.75 7.71 -4.44
C ALA A 91 11.23 6.74 -5.51
N LYS A 92 11.88 5.63 -5.12
CA LYS A 92 12.32 4.58 -6.04
C LYS A 92 11.16 4.00 -6.83
N ASN A 93 10.09 3.59 -6.16
CA ASN A 93 8.91 3.01 -6.81
C ASN A 93 8.24 4.02 -7.74
N GLY A 94 8.07 5.27 -7.31
CA GLY A 94 7.51 6.33 -8.16
C GLY A 94 8.32 6.57 -9.44
N VAL A 95 9.66 6.54 -9.37
CA VAL A 95 10.53 6.65 -10.55
C VAL A 95 10.40 5.42 -11.45
N VAL A 96 10.45 4.21 -10.87
CA VAL A 96 10.36 2.95 -11.62
C VAL A 96 8.99 2.84 -12.31
N GLU A 97 7.90 2.98 -11.58
CA GLU A 97 6.53 2.91 -12.10
C GLU A 97 6.26 4.00 -13.14
N GLY A 98 6.70 5.23 -12.87
CA GLY A 98 6.63 6.33 -13.84
C GLY A 98 7.39 5.99 -15.13
N SER A 99 8.61 5.47 -15.03
CA SER A 99 9.40 5.11 -16.21
C SER A 99 8.75 4.00 -17.03
N ILE A 100 8.20 2.97 -16.38
CA ILE A 100 7.47 1.89 -17.04
C ILE A 100 6.25 2.48 -17.76
N LYS A 101 5.45 3.29 -17.08
CA LYS A 101 4.23 3.88 -17.62
C LYS A 101 4.50 4.76 -18.84
N PHE A 102 5.49 5.66 -18.77
CA PHE A 102 5.70 6.67 -19.80
C PHE A 102 6.62 6.23 -20.94
N PHE A 103 7.54 5.28 -20.71
CA PHE A 103 8.54 4.93 -21.72
C PHE A 103 8.47 3.48 -22.21
N HIS A 104 8.00 2.53 -21.39
CA HIS A 104 8.00 1.10 -21.75
C HIS A 104 6.59 0.54 -22.03
N GLY A 105 5.55 1.25 -21.62
CA GLY A 105 4.18 0.75 -21.62
C GLY A 105 3.95 -0.31 -20.55
N THR A 106 2.71 -0.78 -20.42
CA THR A 106 2.29 -1.66 -19.32
C THR A 106 1.60 -2.94 -19.79
N ASP A 107 1.24 -3.04 -21.07
CA ASP A 107 0.54 -4.19 -21.66
C ASP A 107 1.32 -5.50 -21.56
N HIS A 108 2.64 -5.42 -21.48
CA HIS A 108 3.53 -6.58 -21.36
C HIS A 108 3.53 -7.17 -19.94
N ILE A 109 3.05 -6.44 -18.93
CA ILE A 109 3.03 -6.89 -17.54
C ILE A 109 2.03 -8.06 -17.41
N ASN A 110 2.46 -9.13 -16.74
CA ASN A 110 1.59 -10.24 -16.37
C ASN A 110 1.32 -10.22 -14.87
N TRP A 111 0.27 -9.50 -14.48
CA TRP A 111 -0.12 -9.35 -13.08
C TRP A 111 -0.47 -10.68 -12.39
N VAL A 112 -1.08 -11.64 -13.13
CA VAL A 112 -1.42 -12.96 -12.59
C VAL A 112 -0.16 -13.70 -12.14
N LYS A 113 0.89 -13.71 -12.98
CA LYS A 113 2.18 -14.30 -12.64
C LYS A 113 2.92 -13.49 -11.57
N ASN A 114 2.84 -12.16 -11.63
CA ASN A 114 3.57 -11.30 -10.69
C ASN A 114 3.08 -11.45 -9.24
N ARG A 115 1.86 -11.96 -9.01
CA ARG A 115 1.39 -12.35 -7.67
C ARG A 115 2.31 -13.35 -6.96
N ALA A 116 3.13 -14.13 -7.67
CA ALA A 116 4.13 -15.00 -7.04
C ALA A 116 5.23 -14.21 -6.33
N ASN A 117 5.51 -12.98 -6.77
CA ASN A 117 6.57 -12.10 -6.24
C ASN A 117 6.06 -11.11 -5.18
N ARG A 118 4.94 -11.42 -4.52
CA ARG A 118 4.26 -10.49 -3.58
C ARG A 118 5.11 -10.05 -2.40
N ASP A 119 6.06 -10.88 -1.98
CA ASP A 119 7.03 -10.60 -0.93
C ASP A 119 8.00 -9.46 -1.31
N GLN A 120 8.08 -9.10 -2.59
CA GLN A 120 8.90 -7.99 -3.08
C GLN A 120 8.21 -6.62 -2.98
N PHE A 121 6.87 -6.61 -2.83
CA PHE A 121 6.09 -5.37 -2.85
C PHE A 121 5.00 -5.29 -1.78
N VAL A 122 4.83 -6.31 -0.93
CA VAL A 122 4.00 -6.29 0.28
C VAL A 122 4.91 -6.56 1.47
N PHE A 123 4.91 -5.65 2.43
CA PHE A 123 5.88 -5.64 3.53
C PHE A 123 5.23 -6.09 4.84
N ASP A 124 5.87 -7.01 5.53
CA ASP A 124 5.40 -7.52 6.83
C ASP A 124 5.33 -6.43 7.89
N SER A 125 6.21 -5.42 7.83
CA SER A 125 6.14 -4.24 8.70
C SER A 125 4.81 -3.49 8.57
N GLY A 126 4.19 -3.49 7.39
CA GLY A 126 2.85 -2.94 7.17
C GLY A 126 1.75 -3.70 7.90
N CYS A 127 1.84 -5.04 7.89
CA CYS A 127 0.90 -5.88 8.65
C CYS A 127 1.08 -5.68 10.16
N LEU A 128 2.33 -5.66 10.62
CA LEU A 128 2.68 -5.63 12.05
C LEU A 128 2.44 -4.27 12.71
N GLU A 129 2.30 -3.18 11.95
CA GLU A 129 1.94 -1.87 12.51
C GLU A 129 0.56 -1.91 13.18
N CYS A 130 -0.37 -2.72 12.65
CA CYS A 130 -1.71 -2.93 13.19
C CYS A 130 -1.89 -4.30 13.89
N HIS A 131 -1.30 -5.38 13.37
CA HIS A 131 -1.45 -6.75 13.89
C HIS A 131 -0.36 -7.14 14.91
N ARG A 132 -0.09 -6.27 15.88
CA ARG A 132 1.07 -6.38 16.79
C ARG A 132 1.08 -7.63 17.67
N GLU A 133 -0.07 -8.06 18.18
CA GLU A 133 -0.16 -9.19 19.11
C GLU A 133 -0.34 -10.56 18.39
N ILE A 134 -0.25 -10.62 17.05
CA ILE A 134 -0.55 -11.85 16.30
C ILE A 134 0.62 -12.84 16.28
N ILE A 135 1.84 -12.33 16.38
CA ILE A 135 3.10 -13.09 16.35
C ILE A 135 3.45 -13.63 17.74
N ASP A 136 3.12 -12.88 18.78
CA ASP A 136 3.35 -13.21 20.19
C ASP A 136 2.04 -13.05 20.97
N PRO A 137 1.06 -13.96 20.76
CA PRO A 137 -0.23 -13.88 21.42
C PRO A 137 -0.08 -14.11 22.93
N ARG A 138 -0.96 -13.47 23.72
CA ARG A 138 -1.04 -13.70 25.17
C ARG A 138 -1.28 -15.18 25.47
N GLU A 139 -0.68 -15.67 26.56
CA GLU A 139 -0.66 -17.08 26.96
C GLU A 139 -2.06 -17.75 26.95
N GLY A 140 -2.09 -19.04 26.59
CA GLY A 140 -3.30 -19.87 26.66
C GLY A 140 -4.10 -20.04 25.36
N ARG A 141 -3.59 -19.56 24.20
CA ARG A 141 -4.27 -19.68 22.90
C ARG A 141 -3.53 -20.62 21.94
N GLU A 142 -3.57 -21.92 22.15
CA GLU A 142 -2.98 -22.87 21.19
C GLU A 142 -3.97 -23.15 20.04
N THR A 143 -3.93 -22.30 19.00
CA THR A 143 -4.74 -22.48 17.80
C THR A 143 -3.86 -22.82 16.60
N GLN A 144 -4.46 -23.31 15.51
CA GLN A 144 -3.75 -23.51 14.25
C GLN A 144 -3.05 -22.22 13.77
N ALA A 145 -3.70 -21.05 13.91
CA ALA A 145 -3.11 -19.77 13.54
C ALA A 145 -1.84 -19.45 14.34
N VAL A 146 -1.85 -19.71 15.65
CA VAL A 146 -0.69 -19.49 16.53
C VAL A 146 0.49 -20.39 16.12
N ARG A 147 0.25 -21.68 15.86
CA ARG A 147 1.29 -22.58 15.35
C ARG A 147 1.87 -22.12 14.01
N MET A 148 1.04 -21.57 13.12
CA MET A 148 1.51 -21.04 11.83
C MET A 148 2.37 -19.78 12.00
N HIS A 149 2.02 -18.87 12.92
CA HIS A 149 2.85 -17.70 13.20
C HIS A 149 4.15 -18.06 13.92
N GLU A 150 4.15 -19.06 14.81
CA GLU A 150 5.39 -19.61 15.36
C GLU A 150 6.29 -20.21 14.27
N HIS A 151 5.71 -20.87 13.28
CA HIS A 151 6.46 -21.37 12.13
C HIS A 151 7.08 -20.22 11.33
N TYR A 152 6.31 -19.18 11.01
CA TYR A 152 6.83 -17.95 10.39
C TYR A 152 8.04 -17.38 11.18
N LYS A 153 7.93 -17.24 12.50
CA LYS A 153 9.03 -16.74 13.35
C LYS A 153 10.31 -17.58 13.23
N LYS A 154 10.18 -18.91 13.19
CA LYS A 154 11.32 -19.82 13.05
C LYS A 154 12.04 -19.63 11.71
N LEU A 155 11.35 -19.17 10.68
CA LEU A 155 11.90 -19.00 9.33
C LEU A 155 12.55 -17.64 9.09
N LEU A 156 12.25 -16.61 9.90
CA LEU A 156 12.69 -15.21 9.68
C LEU A 156 14.19 -15.06 9.42
N ASN A 157 15.04 -15.82 10.13
CA ASN A 157 16.49 -15.73 10.05
C ASN A 157 17.11 -16.89 9.23
N THR A 158 16.31 -17.51 8.36
CA THR A 158 16.73 -18.66 7.54
C THR A 158 16.62 -18.34 6.06
N PRO A 159 17.29 -19.10 5.18
CA PRO A 159 17.08 -18.99 3.74
C PRO A 159 15.64 -19.33 3.30
N GLN A 160 14.86 -19.98 4.17
CA GLN A 160 13.45 -20.33 3.95
C GLN A 160 12.48 -19.26 4.48
N LYS A 161 12.95 -18.03 4.71
CA LYS A 161 12.09 -16.93 5.16
C LYS A 161 10.87 -16.78 4.24
N ILE A 162 9.71 -16.56 4.87
CA ILE A 162 8.44 -16.32 4.19
C ILE A 162 7.87 -15.00 4.72
N ALA A 163 7.08 -14.33 3.88
CA ALA A 163 6.36 -13.11 4.27
C ALA A 163 4.93 -13.43 4.71
N CYS A 164 4.27 -12.52 5.44
CA CYS A 164 2.84 -12.63 5.78
C CYS A 164 2.00 -12.89 4.53
N ALA A 165 2.23 -12.15 3.45
CA ALA A 165 1.54 -12.30 2.16
C ALA A 165 1.80 -13.66 1.48
N SER A 166 2.88 -14.36 1.84
CA SER A 166 3.20 -15.69 1.28
C SER A 166 2.15 -16.73 1.68
N CYS A 167 1.63 -16.64 2.91
CA CYS A 167 0.52 -17.49 3.39
C CYS A 167 -0.84 -16.80 3.23
N HIS A 168 -0.92 -15.50 3.47
CA HIS A 168 -2.14 -14.70 3.37
C HIS A 168 -2.31 -14.14 1.94
N THR A 169 -2.55 -15.06 0.99
CA THR A 169 -2.34 -14.81 -0.44
C THR A 169 -3.30 -13.85 -1.11
N ASP A 170 -4.48 -13.66 -0.53
CA ASP A 170 -5.55 -12.82 -1.06
C ASP A 170 -5.84 -11.60 -0.15
N THR A 171 -5.06 -11.42 0.93
CA THR A 171 -5.23 -10.27 1.83
C THR A 171 -4.95 -8.97 1.09
N GLY A 172 -5.86 -8.00 1.26
CA GLY A 172 -5.77 -6.68 0.66
C GLY A 172 -6.37 -6.60 -0.74
N HIS A 173 -6.66 -7.74 -1.37
CA HIS A 173 -7.25 -7.82 -2.71
C HIS A 173 -8.14 -9.06 -2.87
N GLN A 174 -9.41 -8.92 -2.51
CA GLN A 174 -10.37 -10.01 -2.57
C GLN A 174 -10.55 -10.51 -4.02
N SER A 175 -10.33 -11.81 -4.23
CA SER A 175 -10.51 -12.48 -5.53
C SER A 175 -9.71 -11.87 -6.70
N LEU A 176 -8.54 -11.27 -6.42
CA LEU A 176 -7.70 -10.60 -7.42
C LEU A 176 -7.38 -11.46 -8.64
N ARG A 177 -7.08 -12.75 -8.45
CA ARG A 177 -6.79 -13.67 -9.57
C ARG A 177 -7.93 -13.69 -10.58
N THR A 178 -9.16 -13.79 -10.09
CA THR A 178 -10.36 -13.80 -10.94
C THR A 178 -10.52 -12.47 -11.65
N ILE A 179 -10.35 -11.37 -10.93
CA ILE A 179 -10.48 -10.01 -11.49
C ILE A 179 -9.46 -9.80 -12.61
N LEU A 180 -8.19 -10.15 -12.40
CA LEU A 180 -7.14 -10.04 -13.40
C LEU A 180 -7.42 -10.85 -14.67
N ASN A 181 -8.08 -12.01 -14.56
CA ASN A 181 -8.44 -12.82 -15.72
C ASN A 181 -9.48 -12.13 -16.63
N TYR A 182 -10.29 -11.20 -16.13
CA TYR A 182 -11.15 -10.37 -17.00
C TYR A 182 -10.37 -9.31 -17.79
N TYR A 183 -9.14 -8.98 -17.39
CA TYR A 183 -8.30 -8.01 -18.11
C TYR A 183 -7.34 -8.69 -19.05
N LYS A 184 -6.66 -9.74 -18.58
CA LYS A 184 -5.69 -10.52 -19.35
C LYS A 184 -5.78 -11.98 -18.91
N PRO A 185 -6.62 -12.80 -19.59
CA PRO A 185 -6.85 -14.18 -19.21
C PRO A 185 -5.57 -15.02 -19.21
N GLU A 186 -5.47 -15.93 -18.24
CA GLU A 186 -4.37 -16.90 -18.13
C GLU A 186 -4.45 -18.00 -19.21
N PHE A 187 -5.66 -18.33 -19.66
CA PHE A 187 -5.92 -19.37 -20.65
C PHE A 187 -6.50 -18.77 -21.93
N GLU A 188 -5.94 -19.15 -23.08
CA GLU A 188 -6.29 -18.60 -24.40
C GLU A 188 -7.77 -18.81 -24.77
N ILE A 189 -8.37 -19.92 -24.32
CA ILE A 189 -9.79 -20.25 -24.54
C ILE A 189 -10.77 -19.18 -24.02
N TYR A 190 -10.31 -18.27 -23.15
CA TYR A 190 -11.14 -17.25 -22.51
C TYR A 190 -10.90 -15.84 -23.04
N GLN A 191 -10.01 -15.62 -24.02
CA GLN A 191 -9.69 -14.26 -24.51
C GLN A 191 -10.91 -13.51 -25.06
N ASP A 192 -11.74 -14.18 -25.84
CA ASP A 192 -12.94 -13.55 -26.42
C ASP A 192 -14.21 -13.80 -25.58
N ALA A 193 -14.19 -14.84 -24.74
CA ALA A 193 -15.37 -15.26 -23.97
C ALA A 193 -15.63 -14.38 -22.74
N LEU A 194 -14.60 -13.77 -22.16
CA LEU A 194 -14.72 -13.01 -20.91
C LEU A 194 -15.01 -11.52 -21.11
N GLN A 195 -15.11 -11.03 -22.34
CA GLN A 195 -15.27 -9.60 -22.60
C GLN A 195 -16.66 -9.08 -22.20
N GLU A 196 -17.73 -9.79 -22.58
CA GLU A 196 -19.10 -9.45 -22.15
C GLU A 196 -19.28 -9.61 -20.63
N ASP A 197 -18.66 -10.65 -20.07
CA ASP A 197 -18.67 -10.90 -18.63
C ASP A 197 -17.87 -9.84 -17.86
N LYS A 198 -16.77 -9.34 -18.43
CA LYS A 198 -16.01 -8.20 -17.88
C LYS A 198 -16.92 -6.99 -17.79
N GLU A 199 -17.62 -6.60 -18.86
CA GLU A 199 -18.50 -5.44 -18.82
C GLU A 199 -19.61 -5.59 -17.77
N ARG A 200 -20.23 -6.76 -17.68
CA ARG A 200 -21.24 -7.09 -16.67
C ARG A 200 -20.67 -7.03 -15.25
N PHE A 201 -19.53 -7.66 -15.02
CA PHE A 201 -18.86 -7.72 -13.73
C PHE A 201 -18.39 -6.33 -13.28
N MET A 202 -17.76 -5.57 -14.18
CA MET A 202 -17.33 -4.19 -13.94
C MET A 202 -18.53 -3.29 -13.60
N LYS A 203 -19.68 -3.47 -14.27
CA LYS A 203 -20.92 -2.77 -13.91
C LYS A 203 -21.44 -3.15 -12.52
N SER A 204 -21.23 -4.39 -12.08
CA SER A 204 -21.60 -4.84 -10.73
C SER A 204 -20.69 -4.25 -9.64
N LEU A 205 -19.40 -4.07 -9.96
CA LEU A 205 -18.41 -3.46 -9.07
C LEU A 205 -18.50 -1.94 -9.01
N ARG A 206 -18.93 -1.28 -10.11
CA ARG A 206 -19.16 0.17 -10.18
C ARG A 206 -20.44 0.64 -9.48
N LYS A 207 -21.27 -0.26 -8.97
CA LYS A 207 -22.34 0.15 -8.05
C LYS A 207 -21.65 0.73 -6.81
N PRO A 208 -21.91 1.99 -6.44
CA PRO A 208 -21.27 2.57 -5.27
C PRO A 208 -21.53 1.65 -4.08
N ALA A 209 -20.48 1.33 -3.33
CA ALA A 209 -20.66 0.91 -1.95
C ALA A 209 -21.61 1.94 -1.33
N PRO A 210 -22.72 1.52 -0.68
CA PRO A 210 -23.63 2.47 -0.07
C PRO A 210 -22.78 3.38 0.81
N ILE A 211 -22.77 4.66 0.47
CA ILE A 211 -22.21 5.70 1.32
C ILE A 211 -23.05 5.57 2.59
N LEU A 212 -22.49 4.91 3.61
CA LEU A 212 -23.15 4.83 4.90
C LEU A 212 -23.33 6.28 5.38
N PRO A 213 -24.54 6.64 5.86
CA PRO A 213 -24.85 7.99 6.30
C PRO A 213 -23.94 8.45 7.44
#